data_AF-A0A8T7D983-F1
#
_entry.id   AF-A0A8T7D983-F1
#
_cell.length_a   1.000
_cell.length_b   1.000
_cell.length_c   1.000
_cell.angle_alpha   90.00
_cell.angle_beta   90.00
_cell.angle_gamma   90.00
#
_symmetry.space_group_name_H-M   'P 1'
#
loop_
_entity.id
_entity.type
_entity.pdbx_description
1 polymer ?
#
loop_
_entity_poly.entity_id
_entity_poly.type
_entity_poly.pdbx_seq_one_letter_code
_entity_poly.pdbx_strand_id
1 'polypeptide(L)' 'HVDNALELLTDLPAGQADADGVYSHDSINYQVQYRLAEWLALRQHYSSPEPKRD' A
#
# COMPACT_ATOMS: atom_id res chain seq x y z
N HIS A 1 9.73 16.91 7.08
CA HIS A 1 9.36 16.08 5.92
C HIS A 1 9.36 14.63 6.35
N VAL A 2 8.22 13.93 6.23
CA VAL A 2 8.08 12.51 6.63
C VAL A 2 8.93 11.62 5.72
N ASP A 3 8.96 11.93 4.42
CA ASP A 3 9.74 11.21 3.41
C ASP A 3 11.23 11.12 3.78
N ASN A 4 11.88 12.24 4.11
CA ASN A 4 13.29 12.24 4.52
C ASN A 4 13.56 11.36 5.75
N ALA A 5 12.60 11.26 6.67
CA ALA A 5 12.74 10.40 7.84
C ALA A 5 12.61 8.92 7.45
N LEU A 6 11.67 8.59 6.56
CA LEU A 6 11.52 7.23 6.03
C LEU A 6 12.77 6.79 5.27
N GLU A 7 13.36 7.66 4.46
CA GLU A 7 14.61 7.38 3.75
C GLU A 7 15.74 7.03 4.72
N LEU A 8 15.93 7.85 5.76
CA LEU A 8 16.98 7.62 6.75
C LEU A 8 16.78 6.31 7.54
N LEU A 9 15.53 5.97 7.86
CA LEU A 9 15.22 4.81 8.70
C LEU A 9 15.17 3.48 7.91
N THR A 10 14.94 3.53 6.61
CA THR A 10 14.72 2.34 5.78
C THR A 10 15.82 2.09 4.76
N ASP A 11 16.70 3.07 4.53
CA ASP A 11 17.74 3.04 3.48
C ASP A 11 17.16 2.82 2.07
N LEU A 12 15.89 3.20 1.88
CA LEU A 12 15.17 3.16 0.62
C LEU A 12 14.70 4.57 0.28
N PRO A 13 14.70 4.97 -1.00
CA PRO A 13 14.11 6.24 -1.40
C PRO A 13 12.61 6.29 -1.01
N ALA A 14 12.13 7.49 -0.66
CA ALA A 14 10.70 7.71 -0.43
C ALA A 14 9.90 7.34 -1.67
N GLY A 15 10.45 7.67 -2.85
CA GLY A 15 9.84 7.46 -4.15
C GLY A 15 8.83 8.56 -4.48
N GLN A 16 8.66 8.80 -5.78
CA GLN A 16 7.68 9.74 -6.30
C GLN A 16 6.61 8.94 -7.05
N ALA A 17 5.35 9.27 -6.81
CA ALA A 17 4.25 8.70 -7.59
C ALA A 17 4.28 9.25 -9.02
N ASP A 18 4.00 8.38 -9.99
CA ASP A 18 3.78 8.78 -11.38
C ASP A 18 2.41 9.46 -11.58
N ALA A 19 2.06 9.72 -12.85
CA ALA A 19 0.79 10.36 -13.21
C ALA A 19 -0.44 9.56 -12.79
N ASP A 20 -0.31 8.25 -12.60
CA ASP A 20 -1.38 7.33 -12.19
C ASP A 20 -1.37 7.09 -10.67
N GLY A 21 -0.47 7.75 -9.94
CA GLY A 21 -0.34 7.59 -8.49
C GLY A 21 0.44 6.34 -8.07
N VAL A 22 1.18 5.70 -8.98
CA VAL A 22 1.94 4.48 -8.71
C VAL A 22 3.37 4.84 -8.30
N TYR A 23 3.83 4.27 -7.18
CA TYR A 23 5.20 4.45 -6.71
C TYR A 23 6.12 3.40 -7.34
N SER A 24 7.38 3.78 -7.61
CA SER A 24 8.40 2.85 -8.13
C SER A 24 8.72 1.74 -7.13
N HIS A 25 8.92 0.51 -7.62
CA HIS A 25 9.08 -0.69 -6.80
C HIS A 25 10.25 -0.66 -5.81
N ASP A 26 11.25 0.17 -6.09
CA ASP A 26 12.47 0.37 -5.30
C ASP A 26 12.28 1.38 -4.15
N SER A 27 11.06 1.86 -3.92
CA SER A 27 10.75 2.87 -2.88
C SER A 27 10.00 2.31 -1.67
N ILE A 28 10.14 2.98 -0.53
CA ILE A 28 9.37 2.66 0.68
C ILE A 28 7.87 2.94 0.48
N ASN A 29 7.50 3.98 -0.27
CA ASN A 29 6.09 4.27 -0.52
C ASN A 29 5.42 3.22 -1.43
N TYR A 30 6.18 2.55 -2.32
CA TYR A 30 5.65 1.37 -3.01
C TYR A 30 5.34 0.23 -2.05
N GLN A 31 6.21 -0.06 -1.09
CA GLN A 31 5.94 -1.11 -0.10
C GLN A 31 4.69 -0.79 0.72
N VAL A 32 4.52 0.48 1.13
CA VAL A 32 3.31 0.95 1.83
C VAL A 32 2.08 0.79 0.94
N GLN A 33 2.13 1.25 -0.31
CA GLN A 33 1.04 1.12 -1.28
C GLN A 33 0.65 -0.34 -1.50
N TYR A 34 1.62 -1.23 -1.65
CA TYR A 34 1.41 -2.67 -1.80
C TYR A 34 0.71 -3.27 -0.57
N ARG A 35 1.17 -2.96 0.65
CA ARG A 35 0.52 -3.44 1.89
C ARG A 35 -0.92 -2.95 2.04
N LEU A 36 -1.19 -1.70 1.68
CA LEU A 36 -2.55 -1.15 1.70
C LEU A 36 -3.46 -1.88 0.70
N ALA A 37 -2.95 -2.25 -0.48
CA ALA A 37 -3.68 -3.03 -1.45
C ALA A 37 -4.00 -4.45 -0.93
N GLU A 38 -3.04 -5.12 -0.28
CA GLU A 38 -3.27 -6.42 0.37
C GLU A 38 -4.38 -6.33 1.44
N TRP A 39 -4.36 -5.30 2.28
CA TRP A 39 -5.39 -5.10 3.31
C TRP A 39 -6.77 -4.79 2.71
N LEU A 40 -6.81 -4.02 1.63
CA LEU A 40 -8.06 -3.75 0.92
C LEU A 40 -8.67 -5.05 0.36
N ALA A 41 -7.84 -5.92 -0.24
CA ALA A 41 -8.29 -7.21 -0.74
C ALA A 41 -8.83 -8.11 0.39
N LEU A 42 -8.12 -8.19 1.52
CA LEU A 42 -8.59 -8.93 2.69
C LEU A 42 -9.92 -8.38 3.21
N ARG A 43 -10.04 -7.06 3.33
CA ARG A 43 -11.28 -6.42 3.77
C ARG A 43 -12.44 -6.80 2.85
N GLN A 44 -12.25 -6.77 1.53
CA GLN A 44 -13.28 -7.15 0.57
C GLN A 44 -13.68 -8.63 0.72
N HIS A 45 -12.71 -9.52 0.92
CA HIS A 45 -12.97 -10.94 1.15
C HIS A 45 -13.91 -11.17 2.35
N TYR A 46 -13.63 -10.52 3.49
CA TYR A 46 -14.44 -10.66 4.71
C TYR A 46 -15.70 -9.79 4.77
N SER A 47 -15.85 -8.81 3.88
CA SER A 47 -17.06 -7.95 3.82
C SER A 47 -18.23 -8.61 3.08
N SER A 48 -18.03 -9.79 2.50
CA SER A 48 -19.11 -10.52 1.83
C SER A 48 -20.07 -11.11 2.87
N PRO A 49 -21.36 -10.74 2.85
CA PRO A 49 -22.35 -11.33 3.77
C PRO A 49 -22.46 -12.83 3.50
N GLU A 50 -22.60 -13.64 4.57
CA GLU A 50 -22.89 -15.07 4.42
C GLU A 50 -24.10 -15.25 3.49
N PRO A 51 -24.05 -16.19 2.54
CA PRO A 51 -25.22 -16.50 1.73
C PRO A 51 -26.35 -16.93 2.67
N LYS A 52 -27.46 -16.20 2.61
CA LYS A 52 -28.66 -16.50 3.37
C LYS A 52 -29.07 -17.93 3.05
N ARG A 53 -29.06 -18.82 4.05
CA ARG A 53 -29.54 -20.20 3.92
C ARG A 53 -31.06 -20.15 3.97
N ASP A 54 -31.71 -20.44 2.86
CA ASP A 54 -33.17 -20.57 2.73
C ASP A 54 -33.69 -21.84 3.42
#